data_AF-A0A971JQ12-F1
#
_entry.id   AF-A0A971JQ12-F1
#
_cell.length_a   1.000
_cell.length_b   1.000
_cell.length_c   1.000
_cell.angle_alpha   90.00
_cell.angle_beta   90.00
_cell.angle_gamma   90.00
#
_symmetry.space_group_name_H-M   'P 1'
#
loop_
_entity.id
_entity.type
_entity.pdbx_description
1 polymer ?
#
loop_
_entity_poly.entity_id
_entity_poly.type
_entity_poly.pdbx_seq_one_letter_code
_entity_poly.pdbx_strand_id
1 'polypeptide(L)'
;DMEQLLEQTKGTGVDVYTHSEMLPANYYPAFKKYDHFVGNYGNAWWQQVTEFKTFKGPILFTTNCIVPPKSEEIRQRIFTTGSAGFPGCTHIVAGADGQKDFSEIIELAKTLPAPEEIETGTLVGGFAHNQVVALADKIVEAVKSGAIRKFFVMAGCDGRMKSRQYYTEFAEKLPKDTVILTAGCAKYRYNKLNLGDIGGIPRVLDAGQCNDSYSLAVIALTLKDVLGLDNVNQLPIAYNIAWYEQKAVIVLLALLALGVKNIHLGPTLPAFLSPNVATVLVEQFGIAGIGSAEDDLALFLG
;
A
#
# COMPACT_ATOMS: atom_id res chain seq x y z
N ASP A 1 -12.01 12.95 -6.93
CA ASP A 1 -12.79 12.30 -5.85
C ASP A 1 -12.42 12.83 -4.48
N MET A 2 -11.26 12.47 -3.92
CA MET A 2 -10.86 12.92 -2.57
C MET A 2 -10.88 14.45 -2.41
N GLU A 3 -10.29 15.19 -3.35
CA GLU A 3 -10.30 16.66 -3.34
C GLU A 3 -11.73 17.24 -3.35
N GLN A 4 -12.56 16.79 -4.27
CA GLN A 4 -13.96 17.24 -4.38
C GLN A 4 -14.77 16.88 -3.14
N LEU A 5 -14.55 15.71 -2.53
CA LEU A 5 -15.20 15.30 -1.29
C LEU A 5 -14.77 16.21 -0.13
N LEU A 6 -13.47 16.45 0.05
CA LEU A 6 -12.93 17.34 1.09
C LEU A 6 -13.46 18.76 0.97
N GLU A 7 -13.56 19.28 -0.26
CA GLU A 7 -14.09 20.62 -0.49
C GLU A 7 -15.58 20.69 -0.16
N GLN A 8 -16.37 19.70 -0.57
CA GLN A 8 -17.82 19.68 -0.31
C GLN A 8 -18.17 19.39 1.15
N THR A 9 -17.33 18.65 1.90
CA THR A 9 -17.54 18.41 3.34
C THR A 9 -17.09 19.56 4.22
N LYS A 10 -16.33 20.53 3.68
CA LYS A 10 -15.79 21.66 4.44
C LYS A 10 -16.91 22.48 5.09
N GLY A 11 -16.84 22.61 6.42
CA GLY A 11 -17.81 23.39 7.20
C GLY A 11 -19.18 22.72 7.37
N THR A 12 -19.34 21.45 6.97
CA THR A 12 -20.62 20.73 7.09
C THR A 12 -20.79 20.00 8.42
N GLY A 13 -19.73 19.89 9.22
CA GLY A 13 -19.67 19.07 10.44
C GLY A 13 -19.47 17.57 10.18
N VAL A 14 -19.18 17.18 8.93
CA VAL A 14 -18.89 15.79 8.54
C VAL A 14 -17.39 15.62 8.33
N ASP A 15 -16.79 14.74 9.13
CA ASP A 15 -15.38 14.36 9.02
C ASP A 15 -15.15 13.37 7.86
N VAL A 16 -13.92 13.40 7.32
CA VAL A 16 -13.47 12.50 6.25
C VAL A 16 -12.35 11.59 6.77
N TYR A 17 -12.50 10.29 6.53
CA TYR A 17 -11.50 9.27 6.80
C TYR A 17 -11.12 8.54 5.51
N THR A 18 -9.87 8.11 5.40
CA THR A 18 -9.42 7.21 4.33
C THR A 18 -9.53 5.76 4.75
N HIS A 19 -9.58 4.85 3.76
CA HIS A 19 -9.54 3.40 3.97
C HIS A 19 -8.60 2.74 2.96
N SER A 20 -7.88 1.69 3.39
CA SER A 20 -7.01 0.86 2.54
C SER A 20 -6.08 1.67 1.61
N GLU A 21 -6.33 1.67 0.30
CA GLU A 21 -5.44 2.33 -0.68
C GLU A 21 -5.58 3.86 -0.69
N MET A 22 -6.52 4.43 0.07
CA MET A 22 -6.64 5.89 0.23
C MET A 22 -5.78 6.43 1.38
N LEU A 23 -5.19 5.57 2.24
CA LEU A 23 -4.26 5.99 3.30
C LEU A 23 -3.23 7.03 2.80
N PRO A 24 -2.60 6.87 1.62
CA PRO A 24 -1.59 7.81 1.14
C PRO A 24 -2.11 9.22 0.84
N ALA A 25 -3.42 9.46 0.74
CA ALA A 25 -3.94 10.82 0.62
C ALA A 25 -3.52 11.69 1.82
N ASN A 26 -3.32 11.10 3.00
CA ASN A 26 -2.79 11.78 4.19
C ASN A 26 -1.36 12.31 3.99
N TYR A 27 -0.62 11.87 2.97
CA TYR A 27 0.77 12.24 2.76
C TYR A 27 0.90 13.52 1.93
N TYR A 28 -0.13 13.89 1.17
CA TYR A 28 -0.10 15.00 0.23
C TYR A 28 -0.33 16.34 0.93
N PRO A 29 0.56 17.35 0.78
CA PRO A 29 0.39 18.67 1.38
C PRO A 29 -0.94 19.34 1.03
N ALA A 30 -1.44 19.11 -0.19
CA ALA A 30 -2.71 19.68 -0.66
C ALA A 30 -3.93 19.23 0.16
N PHE A 31 -3.88 18.04 0.77
CA PHE A 31 -4.97 17.50 1.59
C PHE A 31 -4.76 17.75 3.09
N LYS A 32 -3.51 17.90 3.54
CA LYS A 32 -3.18 18.21 4.95
C LYS A 32 -3.71 19.56 5.47
N LYS A 33 -4.19 20.43 4.58
CA LYS A 33 -4.77 21.72 4.92
C LYS A 33 -6.22 21.66 5.44
N TYR A 34 -6.87 20.50 5.36
CA TYR A 34 -8.27 20.33 5.76
C TYR A 34 -8.36 19.73 7.17
N ASP A 35 -8.82 20.50 8.15
CA ASP A 35 -8.86 20.08 9.56
C ASP A 35 -9.83 18.91 9.83
N HIS A 36 -10.87 18.78 9.01
CA HIS A 36 -11.86 17.68 9.07
C HIS A 36 -11.41 16.43 8.30
N PHE A 37 -10.20 16.42 7.75
CA PHE A 37 -9.56 15.19 7.24
C PHE A 37 -8.82 14.50 8.39
N VAL A 38 -9.50 13.57 9.06
CA VAL A 38 -9.10 13.09 10.40
C VAL A 38 -7.97 12.06 10.36
N GLY A 39 -8.00 11.13 9.39
CA GLY A 39 -6.98 10.09 9.29
C GLY A 39 -7.41 8.87 8.49
N ASN A 40 -6.84 7.72 8.83
CA ASN A 40 -7.15 6.45 8.18
C ASN A 40 -7.85 5.48 9.14
N TYR A 41 -8.93 4.86 8.68
CA TYR A 41 -9.70 3.90 9.45
C TYR A 41 -9.43 2.46 8.95
N GLY A 42 -9.09 1.55 9.86
CA GLY A 42 -8.95 0.12 9.57
C GLY A 42 -7.69 -0.30 8.81
N ASN A 43 -7.80 -1.40 8.07
CA ASN A 43 -6.72 -2.14 7.44
C ASN A 43 -6.92 -2.23 5.91
N ALA A 44 -6.33 -3.26 5.28
CA ALA A 44 -6.49 -3.54 3.87
C ALA A 44 -7.93 -3.94 3.52
N TRP A 45 -8.27 -3.74 2.24
CA TRP A 45 -9.57 -3.97 1.62
C TRP A 45 -10.32 -5.24 2.07
N TRP A 46 -9.66 -6.36 2.35
CA TRP A 46 -10.34 -7.61 2.68
C TRP A 46 -11.03 -7.59 4.05
N GLN A 47 -10.60 -6.72 4.97
CA GLN A 47 -11.22 -6.54 6.30
C GLN A 47 -12.44 -5.60 6.29
N GLN A 48 -12.77 -5.00 5.15
CA GLN A 48 -13.93 -4.10 5.02
C GLN A 48 -15.25 -4.75 5.49
N VAL A 49 -15.36 -6.08 5.39
CA VAL A 49 -16.54 -6.84 5.80
C VAL A 49 -16.83 -6.78 7.30
N THR A 50 -15.85 -6.38 8.11
CA THR A 50 -16.01 -6.12 9.55
C THR A 50 -15.85 -4.64 9.86
N GLU A 51 -14.88 -3.97 9.24
CA GLU A 51 -14.55 -2.57 9.53
C GLU A 51 -15.65 -1.60 9.11
N PHE A 52 -16.33 -1.85 7.99
CA PHE A 52 -17.40 -0.95 7.59
C PHE A 52 -18.56 -0.98 8.58
N LYS A 53 -18.85 -2.13 9.20
CA LYS A 53 -19.87 -2.24 10.26
C LYS A 53 -19.56 -1.33 11.46
N THR A 54 -18.29 -1.18 11.81
CA THR A 54 -17.86 -0.33 12.93
C THR A 54 -17.70 1.13 12.51
N PHE A 55 -17.45 1.42 11.22
CA PHE A 55 -17.35 2.79 10.72
C PHE A 55 -18.67 3.59 10.79
N LYS A 56 -19.82 2.92 10.75
CA LYS A 56 -21.21 3.46 10.79
C LYS A 56 -21.60 4.41 9.64
N GLY A 57 -20.75 5.36 9.28
CA GLY A 57 -21.00 6.36 8.25
C GLY A 57 -21.00 5.80 6.81
N PRO A 58 -21.27 6.67 5.81
CA PRO A 58 -21.26 6.30 4.40
C PRO A 58 -19.87 5.89 3.92
N ILE A 59 -19.80 4.95 2.97
CA ILE A 59 -18.55 4.51 2.34
C ILE A 59 -18.55 4.89 0.88
N LEU A 60 -17.53 5.63 0.43
CA LEU A 60 -17.32 5.93 -0.98
C LEU A 60 -16.22 5.05 -1.58
N PHE A 61 -16.58 4.23 -2.56
CA PHE A 61 -15.62 3.52 -3.41
C PHE A 61 -15.33 4.29 -4.68
N THR A 62 -14.07 4.69 -4.84
CA THR A 62 -13.56 5.34 -6.05
C THR A 62 -13.01 4.32 -7.07
N THR A 63 -12.52 3.17 -6.59
CA THR A 63 -11.96 2.07 -7.40
C THR A 63 -12.25 0.71 -6.73
N ASN A 64 -11.62 -0.36 -7.24
CA ASN A 64 -11.48 -1.62 -6.50
C ASN A 64 -10.77 -1.39 -5.14
N CYS A 65 -10.97 -2.21 -4.11
CA CYS A 65 -11.64 -3.52 -4.09
C CYS A 65 -12.92 -3.50 -3.26
N ILE A 66 -14.08 -3.65 -3.90
CA ILE A 66 -15.37 -3.86 -3.21
C ILE A 66 -15.54 -5.36 -2.95
N VAL A 67 -15.91 -5.72 -1.73
CA VAL A 67 -16.33 -7.07 -1.37
C VAL A 67 -17.85 -7.07 -1.22
N PRO A 68 -18.57 -8.14 -1.63
CA PRO A 68 -20.01 -8.22 -1.40
C PRO A 68 -20.37 -7.87 0.05
N PRO A 69 -21.22 -6.85 0.28
CA PRO A 69 -21.56 -6.40 1.62
C PRO A 69 -22.33 -7.50 2.37
N LYS A 70 -22.05 -7.65 3.67
CA LYS A 70 -22.64 -8.71 4.50
C LYS A 70 -24.08 -8.45 4.94
N SER A 71 -24.54 -7.21 4.85
CA SER A 71 -25.89 -6.81 5.24
C SER A 71 -26.44 -5.74 4.30
N GLU A 72 -27.76 -5.68 4.24
CA GLU A 72 -28.49 -4.64 3.53
C GLU A 72 -28.19 -3.25 4.12
N GLU A 73 -28.08 -3.14 5.44
CA GLU A 73 -27.71 -1.89 6.13
C GLU A 73 -26.35 -1.35 5.64
N ILE A 74 -25.32 -2.18 5.54
CA ILE A 74 -24.02 -1.75 5.00
C ILE A 74 -24.16 -1.37 3.53
N ARG A 75 -24.92 -2.15 2.74
CA ARG A 75 -25.10 -1.90 1.32
C ARG A 75 -25.74 -0.54 1.03
N GLN A 76 -26.75 -0.14 1.82
CA GLN A 76 -27.49 1.11 1.63
C GLN A 76 -26.65 2.37 1.87
N ARG A 77 -25.54 2.26 2.59
CA ARG A 77 -24.60 3.37 2.81
C ARG A 77 -23.32 3.26 2.00
N ILE A 78 -23.24 2.30 1.06
CA ILE A 78 -22.15 2.23 0.09
C ILE A 78 -22.52 3.06 -1.14
N PHE A 79 -21.64 4.00 -1.46
CA PHE A 79 -21.60 4.77 -2.68
C PHE A 79 -20.45 4.28 -3.54
N THR A 80 -20.65 4.27 -4.85
CA THR A 80 -19.63 3.94 -5.83
C THR A 80 -19.48 5.09 -6.81
N THR A 81 -18.31 5.23 -7.41
CA THR A 81 -18.08 6.22 -8.47
C THR A 81 -16.94 5.77 -9.38
N GLY A 82 -16.77 6.44 -10.52
CA GLY A 82 -15.69 6.12 -11.46
C GLY A 82 -15.82 4.68 -11.98
N SER A 83 -14.73 3.91 -11.87
CA SER A 83 -14.71 2.50 -12.31
C SER A 83 -15.27 1.51 -11.29
N ALA A 84 -15.68 1.98 -10.11
CA ALA A 84 -16.28 1.13 -9.09
C ALA A 84 -17.80 0.99 -9.29
N GLY A 85 -18.34 -0.19 -8.98
CA GLY A 85 -19.78 -0.45 -9.02
C GLY A 85 -20.14 -1.75 -8.31
N PHE A 86 -21.30 -1.78 -7.66
CA PHE A 86 -21.87 -2.99 -7.06
C PHE A 86 -23.41 -2.92 -7.13
N PRO A 87 -24.11 -4.03 -7.47
CA PRO A 87 -25.57 -4.02 -7.60
C PRO A 87 -26.29 -3.46 -6.37
N GLY A 88 -27.16 -2.48 -6.63
CA GLY A 88 -27.99 -1.83 -5.63
C GLY A 88 -27.27 -0.80 -4.73
N CYS A 89 -25.97 -0.58 -4.89
CA CYS A 89 -25.30 0.57 -4.26
C CYS A 89 -25.55 1.84 -5.10
N THR A 90 -25.70 3.00 -4.46
CA THR A 90 -25.82 4.28 -5.17
C THR A 90 -24.54 4.55 -5.96
N HIS A 91 -24.67 5.00 -7.21
CA HIS A 91 -23.52 5.32 -8.07
C HIS A 91 -23.51 6.79 -8.43
N ILE A 92 -22.43 7.47 -8.08
CA ILE A 92 -22.21 8.90 -8.31
C ILE A 92 -21.49 9.08 -9.63
N VAL A 93 -22.19 9.69 -10.59
CA VAL A 93 -21.66 10.03 -11.91
C VAL A 93 -21.16 11.47 -11.89
N ALA A 94 -20.04 11.74 -12.56
CA ALA A 94 -19.58 13.11 -12.75
C ALA A 94 -20.48 13.85 -13.75
N GLY A 95 -20.78 15.11 -13.45
CA GLY A 95 -21.43 16.02 -14.38
C GLY A 95 -20.57 16.30 -15.62
N ALA A 96 -21.13 17.04 -16.58
CA ALA A 96 -20.45 17.37 -17.83
C ALA A 96 -19.16 18.21 -17.62
N ASP A 97 -19.06 18.91 -16.49
CA ASP A 97 -17.90 19.69 -16.05
C ASP A 97 -16.89 18.86 -15.23
N GLY A 98 -17.14 17.56 -15.04
CA GLY A 98 -16.30 16.66 -14.25
C GLY A 98 -16.53 16.75 -12.73
N GLN A 99 -17.47 17.59 -12.27
CA GLN A 99 -17.82 17.69 -10.85
C GLN A 99 -18.73 16.54 -10.44
N LYS A 100 -18.41 15.91 -9.31
CA LYS A 100 -19.26 14.89 -8.68
C LYS A 100 -20.02 15.55 -7.54
N ASP A 101 -21.31 15.25 -7.45
CA ASP A 101 -22.15 15.70 -6.35
C ASP A 101 -22.08 14.68 -5.20
N PHE A 102 -21.52 15.09 -4.06
CA PHE A 102 -21.44 14.30 -2.84
C PHE A 102 -22.48 14.72 -1.78
N SER A 103 -23.46 15.54 -2.14
CA SER A 103 -24.50 16.01 -1.21
C SER A 103 -25.25 14.88 -0.51
N GLU A 104 -25.63 13.82 -1.24
CA GLU A 104 -26.32 12.65 -0.66
C GLU A 104 -25.44 11.92 0.38
N ILE A 105 -24.14 11.82 0.15
CA ILE A 105 -23.19 11.24 1.12
C ILE A 105 -23.16 12.10 2.39
N ILE A 106 -23.06 13.42 2.23
CA ILE A 106 -22.94 14.37 3.34
C ILE A 106 -24.22 14.37 4.18
N GLU A 107 -25.39 14.43 3.54
CA GLU A 107 -26.67 14.42 4.24
C GLU A 107 -26.91 13.08 4.95
N LEU A 108 -26.57 11.95 4.32
CA LEU A 108 -26.65 10.65 5.00
C LEU A 108 -25.71 10.58 6.22
N ALA A 109 -24.48 11.07 6.09
CA ALA A 109 -23.50 11.06 7.19
C ALA A 109 -24.02 11.80 8.43
N LYS A 110 -24.73 12.91 8.26
CA LYS A 110 -25.33 13.69 9.37
C LYS A 110 -26.41 12.92 10.14
N THR A 111 -27.00 11.89 9.56
CA THR A 111 -28.03 11.05 10.20
C THR A 111 -27.45 9.82 10.91
N LEU A 112 -26.19 9.50 10.66
CA LEU A 112 -25.54 8.28 11.14
C LEU A 112 -24.66 8.56 12.37
N PRO A 113 -24.48 7.57 13.26
CA PRO A 113 -23.54 7.69 14.37
C PRO A 113 -22.10 7.90 13.88
N ALA A 114 -21.28 8.50 14.73
CA ALA A 114 -19.83 8.55 14.51
C ALA A 114 -19.21 7.13 14.46
N PRO A 115 -18.04 6.96 13.81
CA PRO A 115 -17.33 5.68 13.80
C PRO A 115 -17.01 5.16 15.21
N GLU A 116 -17.12 3.84 15.40
CA GLU A 116 -16.59 3.16 16.58
C GLU A 116 -15.05 3.09 16.48
N GLU A 117 -14.34 3.47 17.54
CA GLU A 117 -12.89 3.30 17.57
C GLU A 117 -12.51 1.81 17.57
N ILE A 118 -11.67 1.40 16.62
CA ILE A 118 -11.17 0.02 16.50
C ILE A 118 -9.70 -0.13 16.90
N GLU A 119 -8.96 0.98 16.94
CA GLU A 119 -7.56 1.07 17.34
C GLU A 119 -7.16 2.52 17.60
N THR A 120 -6.06 2.74 18.32
CA THR A 120 -5.41 4.04 18.50
C THR A 120 -3.96 3.98 18.08
N GLY A 121 -3.40 5.11 17.66
CA GLY A 121 -1.99 5.23 17.28
C GLY A 121 -1.76 6.12 16.07
N THR A 122 -0.54 6.11 15.57
CA THR A 122 -0.15 6.87 14.38
C THR A 122 0.63 5.98 13.43
N LEU A 123 0.47 6.23 12.13
CA LEU A 123 1.25 5.62 11.07
C LEU A 123 2.11 6.68 10.41
N VAL A 124 3.40 6.37 10.24
CA VAL A 124 4.33 7.24 9.53
C VAL A 124 4.44 6.77 8.08
N GLY A 125 4.33 7.70 7.13
CA GLY A 125 4.44 7.44 5.69
C GLY A 125 4.73 8.71 4.90
N GLY A 126 4.71 8.61 3.58
CA GLY A 126 5.04 9.73 2.69
C GLY A 126 6.48 9.71 2.16
N PHE A 127 7.13 8.54 2.18
CA PHE A 127 8.48 8.33 1.65
C PHE A 127 8.46 8.06 0.14
N ALA A 128 7.73 8.89 -0.61
CA ALA A 128 7.78 8.87 -2.08
C ALA A 128 9.13 9.39 -2.59
N HIS A 129 9.40 9.27 -3.89
CA HIS A 129 10.73 9.49 -4.45
C HIS A 129 11.35 10.85 -4.07
N ASN A 130 10.60 11.95 -4.09
CA ASN A 130 11.14 13.27 -3.75
C ASN A 130 11.62 13.33 -2.29
N GLN A 131 10.81 12.82 -1.35
CA GLN A 131 11.17 12.80 0.06
C GLN A 131 12.37 11.89 0.34
N VAL A 132 12.47 10.75 -0.35
CA VAL A 132 13.62 9.85 -0.17
C VAL A 132 14.87 10.39 -0.82
N VAL A 133 14.76 11.04 -1.98
CA VAL A 133 15.88 11.75 -2.62
C VAL A 133 16.39 12.88 -1.71
N ALA A 134 15.49 13.62 -1.04
CA ALA A 134 15.89 14.62 -0.05
C ALA A 134 16.61 14.03 1.18
N LEU A 135 16.46 12.73 1.44
CA LEU A 135 17.13 11.98 2.50
C LEU A 135 18.29 11.11 1.98
N ALA A 136 18.66 11.23 0.70
CA ALA A 136 19.57 10.30 0.04
C ALA A 136 20.95 10.26 0.73
N ASP A 137 21.53 11.41 1.08
CA ASP A 137 22.84 11.47 1.75
C ASP A 137 22.84 10.70 3.07
N LYS A 138 21.79 10.88 3.88
CA LYS A 138 21.62 10.18 5.16
C LYS A 138 21.46 8.67 4.97
N ILE A 139 20.69 8.26 3.94
CA ILE A 139 20.50 6.83 3.62
C ILE A 139 21.82 6.22 3.14
N VAL A 140 22.55 6.91 2.27
CA VAL A 140 23.84 6.47 1.73
C VAL A 140 24.89 6.36 2.83
N GLU A 141 24.92 7.31 3.77
CA GLU A 141 25.78 7.25 4.96
C GLU A 141 25.42 6.03 5.84
N ALA A 142 24.13 5.81 6.08
CA ALA A 142 23.67 4.66 6.86
C ALA A 142 24.01 3.32 6.20
N VAL A 143 23.97 3.23 4.87
CA VAL A 143 24.42 2.04 4.13
C VAL A 143 25.93 1.89 4.19
N LYS A 144 26.71 2.96 3.92
CA LYS A 144 28.19 2.91 3.90
C LYS A 144 28.79 2.62 5.28
N SER A 145 28.15 3.08 6.35
CA SER A 145 28.56 2.78 7.74
C SER A 145 28.15 1.38 8.21
N GLY A 146 27.30 0.67 7.45
CA GLY A 146 26.73 -0.62 7.83
C GLY A 146 25.56 -0.52 8.83
N ALA A 147 25.09 0.68 9.17
CA ALA A 147 23.91 0.86 10.02
C ALA A 147 22.64 0.31 9.36
N ILE A 148 22.53 0.45 8.03
CA ILE A 148 21.54 -0.25 7.21
C ILE A 148 22.27 -1.28 6.36
N ARG A 149 22.09 -2.56 6.71
CA ARG A 149 22.69 -3.68 5.97
C ARG A 149 21.91 -4.01 4.70
N LYS A 150 20.58 -3.97 4.76
CA LYS A 150 19.73 -4.41 3.63
C LYS A 150 18.35 -3.75 3.64
N PHE A 151 17.84 -3.48 2.45
CA PHE A 151 16.44 -3.10 2.23
C PHE A 151 15.62 -4.29 1.74
N PHE A 152 14.36 -4.33 2.15
CA PHE A 152 13.39 -5.32 1.71
C PHE A 152 12.21 -4.62 1.06
N VAL A 153 12.06 -4.77 -0.26
CA VAL A 153 10.86 -4.32 -0.96
C VAL A 153 9.75 -5.31 -0.68
N MET A 154 8.83 -4.94 0.22
CA MET A 154 7.65 -5.72 0.62
C MET A 154 6.35 -5.09 0.11
N ALA A 155 6.43 -4.39 -1.01
CA ALA A 155 5.30 -3.71 -1.65
C ALA A 155 4.27 -4.68 -2.25
N GLY A 156 3.17 -4.11 -2.74
CA GLY A 156 2.16 -4.78 -3.56
C GLY A 156 0.79 -4.85 -2.88
N CYS A 157 0.11 -5.99 -3.00
CA CYS A 157 -1.29 -6.14 -2.59
C CYS A 157 -1.51 -7.21 -1.51
N ASP A 158 -2.31 -6.86 -0.50
CA ASP A 158 -2.80 -7.80 0.51
C ASP A 158 -4.04 -8.59 0.04
N GLY A 159 -4.44 -9.59 0.81
CA GLY A 159 -5.63 -10.41 0.55
C GLY A 159 -5.98 -11.35 1.71
N ARG A 160 -6.92 -12.26 1.47
CA ARG A 160 -7.57 -13.07 2.52
C ARG A 160 -6.80 -14.31 2.99
N MET A 161 -5.92 -14.86 2.15
CA MET A 161 -5.29 -16.15 2.42
C MET A 161 -4.47 -16.11 3.72
N LYS A 162 -4.68 -17.08 4.61
CA LYS A 162 -3.96 -17.17 5.89
C LYS A 162 -2.44 -17.24 5.70
N SER A 163 -1.97 -17.82 4.58
CA SER A 163 -0.55 -17.87 4.23
C SER A 163 0.12 -16.49 4.13
N ARG A 164 -0.64 -15.40 3.99
CA ARG A 164 -0.09 -14.03 4.03
C ARG A 164 0.39 -13.61 5.40
N GLN A 165 0.10 -14.38 6.45
CA GLN A 165 0.73 -14.22 7.76
C GLN A 165 2.26 -14.31 7.66
N TYR A 166 2.79 -15.02 6.66
CA TYR A 166 4.18 -15.01 6.27
C TYR A 166 4.78 -13.59 6.25
N TYR A 167 4.10 -12.59 5.65
CA TYR A 167 4.67 -11.24 5.52
C TYR A 167 4.74 -10.50 6.86
N THR A 168 3.82 -10.78 7.78
CA THR A 168 3.87 -10.26 9.14
C THR A 168 5.02 -10.90 9.90
N GLU A 169 5.11 -12.23 9.90
CA GLU A 169 6.16 -12.98 10.58
C GLU A 169 7.56 -12.64 10.04
N PHE A 170 7.68 -12.49 8.72
CA PHE A 170 8.92 -12.08 8.07
C PHE A 170 9.36 -10.70 8.55
N ALA A 171 8.44 -9.72 8.57
CA ALA A 171 8.73 -8.36 9.02
C ALA A 171 9.12 -8.29 10.51
N GLU A 172 8.50 -9.11 11.36
CA GLU A 172 8.83 -9.20 12.80
C GLU A 172 10.21 -9.81 13.04
N LYS A 173 10.60 -10.80 12.22
CA LYS A 173 11.88 -11.51 12.33
C LYS A 173 13.03 -10.77 11.62
N LEU A 174 12.75 -9.73 10.84
CA LEU A 174 13.79 -8.94 10.18
C LEU A 174 14.76 -8.34 11.19
N PRO A 175 16.09 -8.55 11.01
CA PRO A 175 17.12 -7.94 11.84
C PRO A 175 16.97 -6.41 11.93
N LYS A 176 17.30 -5.84 13.09
CA LYS A 176 17.06 -4.42 13.39
C LYS A 176 17.88 -3.45 12.53
N ASP A 177 18.87 -3.94 11.79
CA ASP A 177 19.70 -3.20 10.83
C ASP A 177 19.16 -3.25 9.39
N THR A 178 17.88 -3.58 9.22
CA THR A 178 17.20 -3.67 7.91
C THR A 178 16.02 -2.73 7.81
N VAL A 179 15.69 -2.29 6.60
CA VAL A 179 14.58 -1.36 6.32
C VAL A 179 13.61 -1.96 5.30
N ILE A 180 12.32 -1.90 5.59
CA ILE A 180 11.24 -2.27 4.66
C ILE A 180 10.89 -1.06 3.79
N LEU A 181 10.87 -1.26 2.47
CA LEU A 181 10.33 -0.34 1.49
C LEU A 181 8.96 -0.87 1.04
N THR A 182 7.91 -0.07 1.18
CA THR A 182 6.55 -0.52 0.84
C THR A 182 5.76 0.51 0.04
N ALA A 183 4.81 -0.01 -0.73
CA ALA A 183 3.83 0.70 -1.51
C ALA A 183 2.63 -0.23 -1.73
N GLY A 184 1.41 0.30 -1.66
CA GLY A 184 0.18 -0.48 -1.79
C GLY A 184 -0.24 -1.24 -0.53
N CYS A 185 -1.44 -1.83 -0.57
CA CYS A 185 -2.10 -2.36 0.62
C CYS A 185 -1.40 -3.57 1.27
N ALA A 186 -0.37 -4.17 0.66
CA ALA A 186 0.50 -5.14 1.34
C ALA A 186 1.08 -4.60 2.66
N LYS A 187 1.27 -3.27 2.76
CA LYS A 187 1.72 -2.57 3.96
C LYS A 187 0.97 -2.95 5.24
N TYR A 188 -0.32 -3.26 5.13
CA TYR A 188 -1.18 -3.54 6.30
C TYR A 188 -0.83 -4.83 7.04
N ARG A 189 0.09 -5.63 6.50
CA ARG A 189 0.66 -6.78 7.19
C ARG A 189 1.69 -6.41 8.25
N TYR A 190 2.29 -5.22 8.18
CA TYR A 190 3.42 -4.88 9.05
C TYR A 190 3.52 -3.38 9.41
N ASN A 191 2.74 -2.48 8.80
CA ASN A 191 2.82 -1.04 9.06
C ASN A 191 2.34 -0.62 10.46
N LYS A 192 1.58 -1.49 11.15
CA LYS A 192 1.12 -1.31 12.52
C LYS A 192 2.03 -1.98 13.57
N LEU A 193 3.12 -2.61 13.14
CA LEU A 193 4.10 -3.20 14.04
C LEU A 193 5.05 -2.11 14.56
N ASN A 194 5.51 -2.26 15.81
CA ASN A 194 6.52 -1.38 16.38
C ASN A 194 7.94 -1.82 15.97
N LEU A 195 8.31 -1.58 14.71
CA LEU A 195 9.61 -2.00 14.17
C LEU A 195 10.76 -1.05 14.49
N GLY A 196 10.48 0.17 14.96
CA GLY A 196 11.48 1.19 15.33
C GLY A 196 12.10 1.92 14.13
N ASP A 197 13.24 2.55 14.37
CA ASP A 197 14.02 3.33 13.41
C ASP A 197 15.53 2.99 13.48
N ILE A 198 16.27 3.40 12.46
CA ILE A 198 17.73 3.32 12.38
C ILE A 198 18.26 4.74 12.19
N GLY A 199 18.85 5.32 13.25
CA GLY A 199 19.38 6.69 13.19
C GLY A 199 18.34 7.74 12.81
N GLY A 200 17.08 7.56 13.23
CA GLY A 200 15.95 8.41 12.86
C GLY A 200 15.35 8.14 11.48
N ILE A 201 15.73 7.06 10.80
CA ILE A 201 15.06 6.57 9.57
C ILE A 201 14.10 5.46 9.98
N PRO A 202 12.77 5.61 9.83
CA PRO A 202 11.82 4.55 10.18
C PRO A 202 12.15 3.24 9.45
N ARG A 203 12.02 2.10 10.14
CA ARG A 203 12.27 0.78 9.53
C ARG A 203 11.18 0.34 8.55
N VAL A 204 10.10 1.10 8.42
CA VAL A 204 9.09 0.94 7.37
C VAL A 204 8.95 2.28 6.65
N LEU A 205 9.36 2.32 5.39
CA LEU A 205 9.23 3.49 4.53
C LEU A 205 8.09 3.26 3.54
N ASP A 206 6.93 3.84 3.86
CA ASP A 206 5.74 3.79 3.02
C ASP A 206 5.75 4.90 1.98
N ALA A 207 5.95 4.51 0.71
CA ALA A 207 5.95 5.42 -0.43
C ALA A 207 4.55 5.81 -0.91
N GLY A 208 3.51 5.04 -0.56
CA GLY A 208 2.13 5.34 -0.94
C GLY A 208 1.33 4.14 -1.46
N GLN A 209 0.53 4.37 -2.50
CA GLN A 209 -0.37 3.39 -3.12
C GLN A 209 0.41 2.38 -3.95
N CYS A 210 -0.24 1.35 -4.50
CA CYS A 210 0.45 0.38 -5.36
C CYS A 210 1.17 1.03 -6.55
N ASN A 211 0.64 2.11 -7.13
CA ASN A 211 1.29 2.90 -8.17
C ASN A 211 2.57 3.62 -7.69
N ASP A 212 2.68 3.92 -6.39
CA ASP A 212 3.89 4.51 -5.80
C ASP A 212 5.05 3.50 -5.68
N SER A 213 4.86 2.26 -6.13
CA SER A 213 5.98 1.37 -6.46
C SER A 213 6.91 1.99 -7.51
N TYR A 214 6.40 2.94 -8.32
CA TYR A 214 7.22 3.80 -9.15
C TYR A 214 8.28 4.56 -8.34
N SER A 215 7.91 5.12 -7.19
CA SER A 215 8.86 5.79 -6.29
C SER A 215 9.95 4.85 -5.85
N LEU A 216 9.61 3.60 -5.49
CA LEU A 216 10.58 2.60 -5.06
C LEU A 216 11.59 2.26 -6.17
N ALA A 217 11.12 2.17 -7.42
CA ALA A 217 12.00 1.98 -8.57
C ALA A 217 12.94 3.18 -8.79
N VAL A 218 12.43 4.41 -8.71
CA VAL A 218 13.26 5.64 -8.79
C VAL A 218 14.31 5.67 -7.68
N ILE A 219 13.94 5.30 -6.45
CA ILE A 219 14.86 5.23 -5.31
C ILE A 219 15.97 4.21 -5.58
N ALA A 220 15.62 3.00 -6.03
CA ALA A 220 16.61 1.97 -6.36
C ALA A 220 17.57 2.45 -7.46
N LEU A 221 17.06 3.03 -8.55
CA LEU A 221 17.90 3.56 -9.63
C LEU A 221 18.82 4.69 -9.13
N THR A 222 18.32 5.58 -8.28
CA THR A 222 19.11 6.67 -7.67
C THR A 222 20.22 6.10 -6.79
N LEU A 223 19.92 5.13 -5.93
CA LEU A 223 20.92 4.48 -5.07
C LEU A 223 21.98 3.75 -5.89
N LYS A 224 21.58 3.09 -6.99
CA LYS A 224 22.50 2.43 -7.93
C LYS A 224 23.50 3.45 -8.48
N ASP A 225 23.02 4.60 -8.94
CA ASP A 225 23.88 5.66 -9.50
C ASP A 225 24.79 6.29 -8.43
N VAL A 226 24.27 6.60 -7.24
CA VAL A 226 25.05 7.22 -6.15
C VAL A 226 26.12 6.28 -5.57
N LEU A 227 25.86 4.98 -5.58
CA LEU A 227 26.84 3.97 -5.17
C LEU A 227 27.79 3.54 -6.30
N GLY A 228 27.61 4.08 -7.51
CA GLY A 228 28.45 3.75 -8.67
C GLY A 228 28.35 2.28 -9.09
N LEU A 229 27.16 1.69 -8.95
CA LEU A 229 26.90 0.29 -9.31
C LEU A 229 26.46 0.19 -10.77
N ASP A 230 26.92 -0.85 -11.47
CA ASP A 230 26.58 -1.07 -12.88
C ASP A 230 25.13 -1.56 -13.04
N ASN A 231 24.59 -2.23 -12.02
CA ASN A 231 23.31 -2.91 -12.09
C ASN A 231 22.50 -2.72 -10.79
N VAL A 232 21.19 -2.47 -10.92
CA VAL A 232 20.25 -2.34 -9.79
C VAL A 232 20.25 -3.58 -8.88
N ASN A 233 20.56 -4.76 -9.43
CA ASN A 233 20.62 -6.02 -8.68
C ASN A 233 21.89 -6.16 -7.80
N GLN A 234 22.85 -5.24 -7.91
CA GLN A 234 24.02 -5.18 -7.01
C GLN A 234 23.71 -4.40 -5.72
N LEU A 235 22.56 -3.70 -5.67
CA LEU A 235 22.14 -3.01 -4.45
C LEU A 235 21.85 -4.02 -3.34
N PRO A 236 22.00 -3.61 -2.07
CA PRO A 236 21.57 -4.41 -0.93
C PRO A 236 20.04 -4.35 -0.79
N ILE A 237 19.31 -4.80 -1.81
CA ILE A 237 17.84 -4.83 -1.87
C ILE A 237 17.40 -6.26 -2.17
N ALA A 238 16.53 -6.81 -1.33
CA ALA A 238 15.75 -8.01 -1.64
C ALA A 238 14.31 -7.64 -1.98
N TYR A 239 13.70 -8.36 -2.94
CA TYR A 239 12.32 -8.13 -3.37
C TYR A 239 11.46 -9.32 -2.91
N ASN A 240 10.59 -9.07 -1.92
CA ASN A 240 9.65 -10.04 -1.35
C ASN A 240 8.22 -9.49 -1.47
N ILE A 241 7.67 -9.56 -2.69
CA ILE A 241 6.50 -8.82 -3.14
C ILE A 241 5.23 -9.66 -2.98
N ALA A 242 4.20 -9.06 -2.37
CA ALA A 242 2.87 -9.64 -2.30
C ALA A 242 2.01 -9.18 -3.48
N TRP A 243 1.25 -10.06 -4.12
CA TRP A 243 0.32 -9.68 -5.19
C TRP A 243 -1.09 -10.23 -4.95
N TYR A 244 -2.08 -9.66 -5.64
CA TYR A 244 -3.48 -10.12 -5.57
C TYR A 244 -4.22 -9.88 -6.89
N GLU A 245 -4.22 -8.63 -7.36
CA GLU A 245 -4.97 -8.21 -8.56
C GLU A 245 -4.04 -7.64 -9.63
N GLN A 246 -4.61 -7.06 -10.68
CA GLN A 246 -3.91 -6.80 -11.94
C GLN A 246 -2.97 -5.59 -11.88
N LYS A 247 -3.17 -4.63 -10.96
CA LYS A 247 -2.21 -3.53 -10.76
C LYS A 247 -0.87 -4.07 -10.24
N ALA A 248 -0.89 -5.08 -9.38
CA ALA A 248 0.35 -5.75 -8.95
C ALA A 248 1.06 -6.48 -10.13
N VAL A 249 0.31 -7.01 -11.09
CA VAL A 249 0.89 -7.65 -12.29
C VAL A 249 1.65 -6.63 -13.13
N ILE A 250 1.07 -5.45 -13.40
CA ILE A 250 1.78 -4.43 -14.19
C ILE A 250 2.99 -3.85 -13.43
N VAL A 251 2.93 -3.73 -12.10
CA VAL A 251 4.10 -3.36 -11.29
C VAL A 251 5.21 -4.41 -11.41
N LEU A 252 4.89 -5.70 -11.34
CA LEU A 252 5.86 -6.76 -11.57
C LEU A 252 6.50 -6.65 -12.96
N LEU A 253 5.69 -6.53 -14.01
CA LEU A 253 6.20 -6.40 -15.38
C LEU A 253 7.09 -5.17 -15.55
N ALA A 254 6.76 -4.04 -14.89
CA ALA A 254 7.59 -2.85 -14.90
C ALA A 254 8.96 -3.10 -14.24
N LEU A 255 9.01 -3.79 -13.09
CA LEU A 255 10.26 -4.16 -12.43
C LEU A 255 11.12 -5.09 -13.30
N LEU A 256 10.50 -6.08 -13.95
CA LEU A 256 11.20 -6.96 -14.90
C LEU A 256 11.77 -6.18 -16.09
N ALA A 257 11.00 -5.23 -16.64
CA ALA A 257 11.45 -4.37 -17.74
C ALA A 257 12.60 -3.44 -17.32
N LEU A 258 12.67 -3.03 -16.06
CA LEU A 258 13.80 -2.30 -15.46
C LEU A 258 15.01 -3.20 -15.16
N GLY A 259 14.92 -4.49 -15.45
CA GLY A 259 16.00 -5.46 -15.25
C GLY A 259 16.14 -5.95 -13.82
N VAL A 260 15.15 -5.73 -12.94
CA VAL A 260 15.14 -6.30 -11.59
C VAL A 260 15.00 -7.82 -11.69
N LYS A 261 15.84 -8.53 -10.93
CA LYS A 261 15.87 -9.99 -10.85
C LYS A 261 15.65 -10.46 -9.41
N ASN A 262 15.45 -11.76 -9.26
CA ASN A 262 15.36 -12.47 -7.98
C ASN A 262 14.16 -12.02 -7.12
N ILE A 263 13.07 -11.62 -7.78
CA ILE A 263 11.82 -11.24 -7.11
C ILE A 263 11.15 -12.51 -6.56
N HIS A 264 10.96 -12.53 -5.24
CA HIS A 264 10.10 -13.52 -4.60
C HIS A 264 8.67 -12.98 -4.59
N LEU A 265 7.76 -13.73 -5.22
CA LEU A 265 6.39 -13.33 -5.48
C LEU A 265 5.43 -14.28 -4.77
N GLY A 266 4.58 -13.74 -3.90
CA GLY A 266 3.69 -14.56 -3.07
C GLY A 266 2.31 -13.96 -2.80
N PRO A 267 1.45 -14.69 -2.07
CA PRO A 267 1.77 -15.94 -1.36
C PRO A 267 1.79 -17.18 -2.25
N THR A 268 1.34 -17.06 -3.51
CA THR A 268 1.41 -18.11 -4.53
C THR A 268 1.79 -17.47 -5.86
N LEU A 269 2.39 -18.23 -6.77
CA LEU A 269 2.59 -17.73 -8.13
C LEU A 269 1.25 -17.63 -8.89
N PRO A 270 1.14 -16.73 -9.89
CA PRO A 270 -0.08 -16.59 -10.67
C PRO A 270 -0.48 -17.84 -11.45
N ALA A 271 -1.73 -18.27 -11.30
CA ALA A 271 -2.28 -19.43 -12.01
C ALA A 271 -2.36 -19.25 -13.54
N PHE A 272 -2.28 -18.01 -14.04
CA PHE A 272 -2.25 -17.73 -15.48
C PHE A 272 -0.87 -17.96 -16.13
N LEU A 273 0.16 -18.29 -15.34
CA LEU A 273 1.46 -18.68 -15.87
C LEU A 273 1.41 -20.16 -16.27
N SER A 274 1.48 -20.44 -17.57
CA SER A 274 1.70 -21.81 -18.03
C SER A 274 3.10 -22.28 -17.61
N PRO A 275 3.35 -23.60 -17.53
CA PRO A 275 4.67 -24.12 -17.15
C PRO A 275 5.82 -23.52 -17.98
N ASN A 276 5.65 -23.42 -19.30
CA ASN A 276 6.68 -22.84 -20.18
C ASN A 276 6.93 -21.36 -19.90
N VAL A 277 5.88 -20.57 -19.65
CA VAL A 277 6.02 -19.15 -19.31
C VAL A 277 6.69 -18.99 -17.95
N ALA A 278 6.32 -19.81 -16.96
CA ALA A 278 6.95 -19.83 -15.65
C ALA A 278 8.45 -20.16 -15.76
N THR A 279 8.83 -21.16 -16.56
CA THR A 279 10.24 -21.50 -16.83
C THR A 279 11.01 -20.31 -17.38
N VAL A 280 10.48 -19.59 -18.37
CA VAL A 280 11.14 -18.39 -18.91
C VAL A 280 11.33 -17.32 -17.82
N LEU A 281 10.33 -17.10 -16.97
CA LEU A 281 10.42 -16.13 -15.88
C LEU A 281 11.46 -16.51 -14.83
N VAL A 282 11.57 -17.80 -14.50
CA VAL A 282 12.59 -18.33 -13.59
C VAL A 282 13.99 -18.21 -14.20
N GLU A 283 14.18 -18.70 -15.43
CA GLU A 283 15.49 -18.75 -16.07
C GLU A 283 16.06 -17.35 -16.39
N GLN A 284 15.22 -16.43 -16.84
CA GLN A 284 15.67 -15.10 -17.27
C GLN A 284 15.74 -14.09 -16.12
N PHE A 285 14.78 -14.15 -15.19
CA PHE A 285 14.60 -13.13 -14.15
C PHE A 285 14.79 -13.66 -12.73
N GLY A 286 14.91 -14.98 -12.51
CA GLY A 286 15.03 -15.55 -11.18
C GLY A 286 13.78 -15.37 -10.32
N ILE A 287 12.59 -15.25 -10.93
CA ILE A 287 11.34 -15.19 -10.16
C ILE A 287 11.18 -16.46 -9.35
N ALA A 288 10.89 -16.32 -8.06
CA ALA A 288 10.67 -17.42 -7.13
C ALA A 288 9.36 -17.23 -6.36
N GLY A 289 8.85 -18.33 -5.79
CA GLY A 289 7.81 -18.26 -4.77
C GLY A 289 8.40 -17.90 -3.39
N ILE A 290 7.55 -17.89 -2.37
CA ILE A 290 7.98 -17.78 -0.97
C ILE A 290 8.08 -19.18 -0.33
N GLY A 291 9.00 -19.32 0.63
CA GLY A 291 9.13 -20.47 1.51
C GLY A 291 8.52 -20.21 2.90
N SER A 292 9.20 -20.67 3.95
CA SER A 292 8.92 -20.23 5.32
C SER A 292 9.57 -18.87 5.58
N ALA A 293 9.07 -18.13 6.57
CA ALA A 293 9.67 -16.83 6.91
C ALA A 293 11.15 -16.99 7.30
N GLU A 294 11.48 -18.03 8.06
CA GLU A 294 12.83 -18.39 8.48
C GLU A 294 13.75 -18.72 7.30
N ASP A 295 13.33 -19.61 6.41
CA ASP A 295 14.14 -20.05 5.27
C ASP A 295 14.42 -18.88 4.32
N ASP A 296 13.39 -18.07 4.05
CA ASP A 296 13.54 -16.91 3.17
C ASP A 296 14.39 -15.82 3.83
N LEU A 297 14.33 -15.64 5.15
CA LEU A 297 15.22 -14.74 5.87
C LEU A 297 16.69 -15.16 5.75
N ALA A 298 16.97 -16.45 5.91
CA ALA A 298 18.31 -16.99 5.71
C ALA A 298 18.77 -16.79 4.26
N LEU A 299 17.93 -17.15 3.29
CA LEU A 299 18.20 -16.98 1.86
C LEU A 299 18.50 -15.52 1.49
N PHE A 300 17.71 -14.57 1.99
CA PHE A 300 17.89 -13.17 1.66
C PHE A 300 19.06 -12.52 2.37
N LEU A 301 19.48 -13.00 3.54
CA LEU A 301 20.58 -12.38 4.27
C LEU A 301 21.96 -12.95 3.91
N GLY A 302 22.01 -14.14 3.31
CA GLY A 302 23.25 -14.84 2.94
C GLY A 302 23.79 -15.63 4.11
#